data_AF-A0A2J8IK32-F1
#
_entry.id   AF-A0A2J8IK32-F1
#
_cell.length_a   1.000
_cell.length_b   1.000
_cell.length_c   1.000
_cell.angle_alpha   90.00
_cell.angle_beta   90.00
_cell.angle_gamma   90.00
#
_symmetry.space_group_name_H-M   'P 1'
#
loop_
_entity.id
_entity.type
_entity.pdbx_description
1 polymer ?
#
loop_
_entity_poly.entity_id
_entity_poly.type
_entity_poly.pdbx_seq_one_letter_code
_entity_poly.pdbx_strand_id
1 'polypeptide(L)'
;LVGLHNIGQTCCLNSLIQVFVMNVDFARILKRITVPRGADEQRRSVPFQMLLLLEKMQDSQQKAVWPLELAYCLQKYNVPHFSQILPMKRESCDAEEQSGGQYELFAVIAHMGMADSGHYCVYIRNAVDGKWFCFNDSNICLVSWEDIQCTYGNPNYHW
;
A
#
# COMPACT_ATOMS: atom_id res chain seq x y z
N LEU A 1 3.34 8.21 -12.49
CA LEU A 1 2.82 7.71 -11.20
C LEU A 1 1.44 8.31 -11.02
N VAL A 2 0.44 7.48 -10.72
CA VAL A 2 -0.96 7.90 -10.60
C VAL A 2 -1.43 7.63 -9.17
N GLY A 3 -2.08 8.62 -8.54
CA GLY A 3 -2.58 8.52 -7.17
C GLY A 3 -3.86 7.70 -7.05
N LEU A 4 -4.34 7.54 -5.83
CA LEU A 4 -5.64 6.94 -5.53
C LEU A 4 -6.55 7.96 -4.89
N HIS A 5 -7.79 8.09 -5.37
CA HIS A 5 -8.76 8.94 -4.68
C HIS A 5 -9.11 8.35 -3.31
N ASN A 6 -9.15 9.21 -2.29
CA ASN A 6 -9.62 8.83 -0.97
C ASN A 6 -11.16 8.88 -0.92
N ILE A 7 -11.78 7.73 -0.69
CA ILE A 7 -13.21 7.56 -0.58
C ILE A 7 -13.54 7.44 0.92
N GLY A 8 -13.68 8.58 1.61
CA GLY A 8 -13.93 8.61 3.05
C GLY A 8 -12.68 8.29 3.87
N GLN A 9 -12.62 7.12 4.50
CA GLN A 9 -11.51 6.71 5.41
C GLN A 9 -10.58 5.67 4.76
N THR A 10 -10.44 5.68 3.44
CA THR A 10 -9.69 4.65 2.70
C THR A 10 -8.18 4.89 2.63
N CYS A 11 -7.65 5.97 3.21
CA CYS A 11 -6.22 6.30 3.12
C CYS A 11 -5.29 5.19 3.66
N CYS A 12 -5.74 4.43 4.66
CA CYS A 12 -5.04 3.25 5.16
C CYS A 12 -4.87 2.17 4.08
N LEU A 13 -5.95 1.89 3.35
CA LEU A 13 -5.96 0.94 2.25
C LEU A 13 -5.19 1.47 1.04
N ASN A 14 -5.33 2.75 0.70
CA ASN A 14 -4.61 3.39 -0.40
C ASN A 14 -3.09 3.27 -0.20
N SER A 15 -2.62 3.57 1.01
CA SER A 15 -1.20 3.47 1.36
C SER A 15 -0.67 2.04 1.16
N LEU A 16 -1.43 1.03 1.59
CA LEU A 16 -1.05 -0.38 1.40
C LEU A 16 -1.04 -0.79 -0.08
N ILE A 17 -2.06 -0.40 -0.84
CA ILE A 17 -2.15 -0.70 -2.28
C ILE A 17 -0.98 -0.05 -3.03
N GLN A 18 -0.64 1.20 -2.71
CA GLN A 18 0.46 1.91 -3.36
C GLN A 18 1.80 1.21 -3.11
N VAL A 19 2.05 0.71 -1.89
CA VAL A 19 3.23 -0.14 -1.59
C VAL A 19 3.25 -1.37 -2.48
N PHE A 20 2.14 -2.10 -2.54
CA PHE A 20 2.04 -3.34 -3.32
C PHE A 20 2.23 -3.11 -4.81
N VAL A 21 1.60 -2.08 -5.37
CA VAL A 21 1.69 -1.73 -6.79
C VAL A 21 3.10 -1.27 -7.16
N MET A 22 3.79 -0.55 -6.27
CA MET A 22 5.17 -0.10 -6.50
C MET A 22 6.22 -1.18 -6.26
N ASN A 23 5.85 -2.28 -5.59
CA ASN A 23 6.74 -3.43 -5.45
C ASN A 23 6.76 -4.21 -6.77
N VAL A 24 7.89 -4.15 -7.47
CA VAL A 24 8.05 -4.73 -8.82
C VAL A 24 7.82 -6.24 -8.81
N ASP A 25 8.25 -6.94 -7.75
CA ASP A 25 8.09 -8.38 -7.65
C ASP A 25 6.63 -8.77 -7.41
N PHE A 26 5.94 -8.05 -6.52
CA PHE A 26 4.52 -8.22 -6.28
C PHE A 26 3.70 -7.90 -7.53
N ALA A 27 3.99 -6.78 -8.22
CA ALA A 27 3.37 -6.44 -9.48
C ALA A 27 3.59 -7.54 -10.55
N ARG A 28 4.77 -8.16 -10.59
CA ARG A 28 5.06 -9.28 -11.49
C ARG A 28 4.26 -10.53 -11.13
N ILE A 29 4.07 -10.81 -9.85
CA ILE A 29 3.22 -11.90 -9.36
C ILE A 29 1.76 -11.65 -9.75
N LEU A 30 1.24 -10.43 -9.51
CA LEU A 30 -0.11 -10.04 -9.89
C LEU A 30 -0.37 -10.24 -11.39
N LYS A 31 0.58 -9.86 -12.25
CA LYS A 31 0.47 -10.04 -13.71
C LYS A 31 0.47 -11.51 -14.16
N ARG A 32 0.80 -12.46 -13.28
CA ARG A 32 0.85 -13.90 -13.57
C ARG A 32 -0.31 -14.69 -12.98
N ILE A 33 -1.26 -14.03 -12.30
CA ILE A 33 -2.40 -14.75 -11.72
C ILE A 33 -3.24 -15.44 -12.79
N THR A 34 -3.84 -16.56 -12.42
CA THR A 34 -4.88 -17.18 -13.23
C THR A 34 -6.14 -16.32 -13.16
N VAL A 35 -6.52 -15.72 -14.29
CA VAL A 35 -7.73 -14.91 -14.39
C VAL A 35 -8.97 -15.81 -14.26
N PRO A 36 -9.89 -15.55 -13.31
CA PRO A 36 -11.14 -16.28 -13.21
C PRO A 36 -11.99 -16.10 -14.48
N ARG A 37 -12.71 -17.15 -14.90
CA ARG A 37 -13.51 -17.10 -16.13
C ARG A 37 -14.90 -16.51 -15.91
N GLY A 38 -15.48 -16.71 -14.72
CA GLY A 38 -16.81 -16.19 -14.39
C GLY A 38 -16.78 -14.72 -13.99
N ALA A 39 -17.71 -13.92 -14.50
CA ALA A 39 -17.83 -12.51 -14.15
C ALA A 39 -18.05 -12.29 -12.64
N ASP A 40 -18.81 -13.19 -11.99
CA ASP A 40 -18.99 -13.17 -10.54
C ASP A 40 -17.70 -13.51 -9.78
N GLU A 41 -16.92 -14.48 -10.25
CA GLU A 41 -15.65 -14.86 -9.65
C GLU A 41 -14.62 -13.73 -9.77
N GLN A 42 -14.58 -13.07 -10.93
CA GLN A 42 -13.75 -11.89 -11.18
C GLN A 42 -14.08 -10.76 -10.22
N ARG A 43 -15.37 -10.39 -10.07
CA ARG A 43 -15.81 -9.36 -9.11
C ARG A 43 -15.46 -9.66 -7.65
N ARG A 44 -15.24 -10.94 -7.34
CA ARG A 44 -15.00 -11.44 -6.00
C ARG A 44 -13.52 -11.72 -5.70
N SER A 45 -12.69 -11.75 -6.74
CA SER A 45 -11.27 -12.08 -6.62
C SER A 45 -10.46 -10.83 -6.31
N VAL A 46 -10.02 -10.70 -5.05
CA VAL A 46 -9.14 -9.60 -4.62
C VAL A 46 -7.88 -9.49 -5.49
N PRO A 47 -7.14 -10.58 -5.80
CA PRO A 47 -5.98 -10.50 -6.69
C PRO A 47 -6.33 -9.98 -8.08
N PHE A 48 -7.49 -10.36 -8.62
CA PHE A 48 -7.94 -9.87 -9.93
C PHE A 48 -8.33 -8.39 -9.89
N GLN A 49 -9.05 -7.95 -8.85
CA GLN A 49 -9.38 -6.53 -8.66
C GLN A 49 -8.12 -5.68 -8.44
N MET A 50 -7.11 -6.20 -7.75
CA MET A 50 -5.80 -5.55 -7.62
C MET A 50 -5.06 -5.47 -8.96
N LEU A 51 -5.09 -6.52 -9.79
CA LEU A 51 -4.51 -6.49 -11.14
C LEU A 51 -5.16 -5.41 -12.01
N LEU A 52 -6.49 -5.34 -12.03
CA LEU A 52 -7.21 -4.29 -12.78
C LEU A 52 -6.87 -2.88 -12.27
N LEU A 53 -6.70 -2.72 -10.96
CA LEU A 53 -6.30 -1.44 -10.38
C LEU A 53 -4.86 -1.07 -10.77
N LEU A 54 -3.94 -2.03 -10.71
CA LEU A 54 -2.55 -1.87 -11.15
C LEU A 54 -2.49 -1.40 -12.61
N GLU A 55 -3.21 -2.06 -13.51
CA GLU A 55 -3.30 -1.67 -14.93
C GLU A 55 -3.85 -0.25 -15.09
N LYS A 56 -4.96 0.06 -14.40
CA LYS A 56 -5.51 1.43 -14.39
C LYS A 56 -4.52 2.48 -13.89
N MET A 57 -3.74 2.18 -12.85
CA MET A 57 -2.73 3.10 -12.32
C MET A 57 -1.54 3.28 -13.28
N GLN A 58 -1.22 2.26 -14.09
CA GLN A 58 -0.11 2.30 -15.05
C GLN A 58 -0.48 3.04 -16.34
N ASP A 59 -1.70 2.88 -16.83
CA ASP A 59 -2.11 3.36 -18.15
C ASP A 59 -2.90 4.69 -18.11
N SER A 60 -3.41 5.07 -16.94
CA SER A 60 -4.23 6.28 -16.81
C SER A 60 -3.44 7.56 -17.05
N GLN A 61 -4.06 8.49 -17.79
CA GLN A 61 -3.58 9.88 -17.95
C GLN A 61 -4.11 10.82 -16.87
N GLN A 62 -4.97 10.32 -15.97
CA GLN A 62 -5.52 11.12 -14.88
C GLN A 62 -4.51 11.22 -13.72
N LYS A 63 -4.67 12.27 -12.91
CA LYS A 63 -3.86 12.47 -11.69
C LYS A 63 -4.02 11.32 -10.70
N ALA A 64 -5.24 10.79 -10.57
CA ALA A 64 -5.57 9.69 -9.68
C ALA A 64 -6.66 8.79 -10.29
N VAL A 65 -6.76 7.57 -9.77
CA VAL A 65 -7.82 6.61 -10.12
C VAL A 65 -8.65 6.25 -8.90
N TRP A 66 -9.90 5.85 -9.15
CA TRP A 66 -10.83 5.45 -8.11
C TRP A 66 -10.70 3.93 -7.84
N PRO A 67 -10.31 3.48 -6.63
CA PRO A 67 -10.18 2.06 -6.30
C PRO A 67 -11.53 1.41 -5.95
N LEU A 68 -12.63 1.85 -6.56
CA LEU A 68 -14.01 1.49 -6.17
C LEU A 68 -14.27 -0.01 -6.22
N GLU A 69 -13.92 -0.68 -7.31
CA GLU A 69 -14.20 -2.12 -7.47
C GLU A 69 -13.44 -2.97 -6.45
N LEU A 70 -12.18 -2.60 -6.17
CA LEU A 70 -11.38 -3.27 -5.15
C LEU A 70 -11.93 -3.01 -3.75
N ALA A 71 -12.31 -1.76 -3.44
CA ALA A 71 -12.93 -1.41 -2.17
C ALA A 71 -14.24 -2.19 -1.94
N TYR A 72 -15.09 -2.27 -2.96
CA TYR A 72 -16.33 -3.04 -2.92
C TYR A 72 -16.07 -4.55 -2.74
N CYS A 73 -15.06 -5.08 -3.44
CA CYS A 73 -14.64 -6.46 -3.28
C CYS A 73 -14.21 -6.74 -1.84
N LEU A 74 -13.37 -5.90 -1.25
CA LEU A 74 -12.90 -6.08 0.14
C LEU A 74 -14.04 -5.95 1.16
N GLN A 75 -14.93 -4.97 0.99
CA GLN A 75 -16.08 -4.74 1.85
C GLN A 75 -17.04 -5.94 1.84
N LYS A 76 -17.33 -6.49 0.65
CA LYS A 76 -18.24 -7.64 0.48
C LYS A 76 -17.77 -8.88 1.23
N TYR A 77 -16.46 -9.07 1.35
CA TYR A 77 -15.87 -10.23 2.03
C TYR A 77 -15.66 -10.03 3.53
N ASN A 78 -16.10 -8.89 4.06
CA ASN A 78 -15.94 -8.53 5.46
C ASN A 78 -14.51 -8.82 5.93
N VAL A 79 -13.52 -8.54 5.06
CA VAL A 79 -12.11 -8.50 5.48
C VAL A 79 -12.15 -7.56 6.67
N PRO A 80 -11.92 -8.07 7.90
CA PRO A 80 -12.27 -7.32 9.09
C PRO A 80 -11.65 -5.94 8.96
N HIS A 81 -12.41 -4.92 9.35
CA HIS A 81 -11.81 -3.66 9.77
C HIS A 81 -10.54 -4.06 10.54
N PHE A 82 -9.37 -3.64 10.06
CA PHE A 82 -8.06 -4.18 10.46
C PHE A 82 -7.73 -3.93 11.96
N SER A 83 -8.74 -3.53 12.75
CA SER A 83 -8.76 -3.33 14.19
C SER A 83 -8.84 -4.62 15.01
N GLN A 84 -8.97 -5.79 14.40
CA GLN A 84 -8.67 -7.05 15.09
C GLN A 84 -7.22 -7.43 14.80
N ILE A 85 -6.32 -6.77 15.53
CA ILE A 85 -4.98 -7.27 15.79
C ILE A 85 -5.16 -8.71 16.27
N LEU A 86 -4.80 -9.68 15.42
CA LEU A 86 -4.54 -11.05 15.86
C LEU A 86 -3.65 -10.91 17.10
N PRO A 87 -3.95 -11.58 18.24
CA PRO A 87 -3.00 -11.59 19.34
C PRO A 87 -1.69 -12.07 18.73
N MET A 88 -0.67 -11.22 18.77
CA MET A 88 0.68 -11.54 18.35
C MET A 88 1.11 -12.66 19.28
N LYS A 89 0.79 -13.90 18.90
CA LYS A 89 1.26 -15.08 19.58
C LYS A 89 2.77 -14.97 19.37
N ARG A 90 3.47 -14.65 20.45
CA ARG A 90 4.92 -14.84 20.51
C ARG A 90 5.14 -16.33 20.37
N GLU A 91 5.16 -16.80 19.13
CA GLU A 91 5.93 -17.99 18.83
C GLU A 91 7.36 -17.59 19.15
N SER A 92 7.97 -18.24 20.15
CA SER A 92 9.41 -18.19 20.27
C SER A 92 9.93 -18.83 18.99
N CYS A 93 10.30 -17.99 18.03
CA CYS A 93 11.19 -18.44 16.99
C CYS A 93 12.47 -18.87 17.71
N ASP A 94 12.75 -20.17 17.67
CA ASP A 94 14.10 -20.66 17.91
C ASP A 94 14.97 -19.91 16.90
N ALA A 95 15.68 -18.89 17.41
CA ALA A 95 16.54 -18.05 16.60
C ALA A 95 17.74 -18.89 16.20
N GLU A 96 17.58 -19.71 15.17
CA GLU A 96 18.71 -20.09 14.36
C GLU A 96 19.29 -18.79 13.82
N GLU A 97 20.51 -18.48 14.24
CA GLU A 97 21.28 -17.31 13.85
C GLU A 97 21.45 -17.31 12.32
N GLN A 98 20.48 -16.72 11.63
CA GLN A 98 20.52 -16.56 10.18
C GLN A 98 21.68 -15.61 9.88
N SER A 99 22.65 -16.10 9.12
CA SER A 99 23.83 -15.34 8.68
C SER A 99 23.40 -13.97 8.14
N GLY A 100 24.05 -12.90 8.62
CA GLY A 100 23.67 -11.51 8.42
C GLY A 100 23.10 -11.16 7.04
N GLY A 101 21.77 -11.11 6.96
CA GLY A 101 21.06 -10.59 5.80
C GLY A 101 21.15 -9.07 5.76
N GLN A 102 21.57 -8.52 4.62
CA GLN A 102 21.42 -7.09 4.35
C GLN A 102 19.99 -6.83 3.87
N TYR A 103 19.31 -5.90 4.53
CA TYR A 103 17.97 -5.43 4.15
C TYR A 103 18.05 -4.00 3.65
N GLU A 104 17.30 -3.72 2.60
CA GLU A 104 17.16 -2.36 2.07
C GLU A 104 15.74 -1.85 2.34
N LEU A 105 15.65 -0.63 2.86
CA LEU A 105 14.36 0.01 3.10
C LEU A 105 13.69 0.34 1.76
N PHE A 106 12.50 -0.21 1.57
CA PHE A 106 11.69 -0.01 0.35
C PHE A 106 10.57 1.01 0.53
N ALA A 107 9.89 1.01 1.68
CA ALA A 107 8.76 1.89 1.95
C ALA A 107 8.61 2.21 3.44
N VAL A 108 8.01 3.36 3.73
CA VAL A 108 7.61 3.82 5.07
C VAL A 108 6.15 4.25 5.02
N ILE A 109 5.26 3.52 5.68
CA ILE A 109 3.86 3.94 5.86
C ILE A 109 3.81 4.81 7.13
N ALA A 110 3.40 6.06 6.98
CA ALA A 110 3.25 6.99 8.08
C ALA A 110 1.77 7.16 8.43
N HIS A 111 1.46 7.16 9.72
CA HIS A 111 0.13 7.45 10.25
C HIS A 111 0.18 8.73 11.09
N MET A 112 -0.79 9.60 10.84
CA MET A 112 -1.00 10.84 11.57
C MET A 112 -2.36 10.81 12.24
N GLY A 113 -2.41 10.99 13.54
CA GLY A 113 -3.67 11.15 14.28
C GLY A 113 -3.73 10.23 15.49
N MET A 114 -4.95 9.97 15.94
CA MET A 114 -5.26 9.07 17.05
C MET A 114 -5.34 7.62 16.57
N ALA A 115 -5.28 6.66 17.48
CA ALA A 115 -5.31 5.24 17.14
C ALA A 115 -6.56 4.81 16.35
N ASP A 116 -7.68 5.52 16.53
CA ASP A 116 -8.97 5.25 15.90
C ASP A 116 -9.32 6.19 14.74
N SER A 117 -8.49 7.21 14.50
CA SER A 117 -8.79 8.26 13.54
C SER A 117 -7.54 8.99 13.11
N GLY A 118 -7.36 9.15 11.80
CA GLY A 118 -6.16 9.76 11.29
C GLY A 118 -6.02 9.62 9.79
N HIS A 119 -4.81 9.88 9.32
CA HIS A 119 -4.47 9.85 7.91
C HIS A 119 -3.21 9.03 7.69
N TYR A 120 -3.25 8.20 6.65
CA TYR A 120 -2.11 7.41 6.22
C TYR A 120 -1.56 7.98 4.92
N CYS A 121 -0.24 8.13 4.86
CA CYS A 121 0.49 8.33 3.62
C CYS A 121 1.67 7.37 3.57
N VAL A 122 2.30 7.24 2.40
CA VAL A 122 3.43 6.33 2.25
C VAL A 122 4.57 6.94 1.44
N TYR A 123 5.77 6.77 1.95
CA TYR A 123 7.01 7.06 1.26
C TYR A 123 7.52 5.77 0.63
N ILE A 124 7.72 5.76 -0.69
CA ILE A 124 8.17 4.58 -1.41
C ILE A 124 9.40 4.93 -2.24
N ARG A 125 10.43 4.09 -2.14
CA ARG A 125 11.61 4.19 -2.97
C ARG A 125 11.37 3.47 -4.28
N ASN A 126 11.52 4.19 -5.39
CA ASN A 126 11.48 3.60 -6.70
C ASN A 126 12.71 2.72 -6.92
N ALA A 127 12.49 1.42 -7.16
CA ALA A 127 13.57 0.46 -7.37
C ALA A 127 14.41 0.74 -8.64
N VAL A 128 13.87 1.50 -9.61
CA VAL A 128 14.56 1.76 -10.89
C VAL A 128 15.62 2.85 -10.77
N ASP A 129 15.28 3.98 -10.15
CA ASP A 129 16.17 5.16 -10.07
C ASP A 129 16.58 5.52 -8.63
N GLY A 130 16.11 4.75 -7.63
CA GLY A 130 16.43 4.94 -6.22
C GLY A 130 15.79 6.16 -5.58
N LYS A 131 14.94 6.91 -6.29
CA LYS A 131 14.30 8.14 -5.78
C LYS A 131 13.12 7.83 -4.86
N TRP A 132 12.89 8.71 -3.91
CA TRP A 132 11.78 8.61 -2.97
C TRP A 132 10.58 9.44 -3.40
N PHE A 133 9.39 8.87 -3.24
CA PHE A 133 8.13 9.54 -3.53
C PHE A 133 7.21 9.41 -2.33
N CYS A 134 6.53 10.50 -1.97
CA CYS A 134 5.42 10.48 -1.04
C CYS A 134 4.13 10.31 -1.83
N PHE A 135 3.38 9.27 -1.51
CA PHE A 135 2.04 9.01 -1.99
C PHE A 135 1.06 9.37 -0.87
N ASN A 136 0.36 10.47 -1.08
CA ASN A 136 -0.68 10.98 -0.20
C ASN A 136 -2.00 10.93 -0.99
N ASP A 137 -2.61 9.75 -1.02
CA ASP A 137 -3.80 9.45 -1.81
C ASP A 137 -3.60 9.85 -3.29
N SER A 138 -4.30 10.91 -3.72
CA SER A 138 -4.31 11.41 -5.09
C SER A 138 -3.10 12.28 -5.43
N ASN A 139 -2.33 12.69 -4.42
CA ASN A 139 -1.16 13.51 -4.57
C ASN A 139 0.10 12.64 -4.46
N ILE A 140 0.97 12.77 -5.45
CA ILE A 140 2.27 12.11 -5.45
C ILE A 140 3.31 13.20 -5.67
N CYS A 141 4.29 13.27 -4.79
CA CYS A 141 5.42 14.19 -4.92
C CYS A 141 6.74 13.45 -4.75
N LEU A 142 7.77 13.95 -5.43
CA LEU A 142 9.15 13.57 -5.17
C LEU A 142 9.57 14.17 -3.83
N VAL A 143 10.27 13.40 -3.01
CA VAL A 143 10.74 13.82 -1.68
C VAL A 143 12.20 13.42 -1.47
N SER A 144 12.85 14.06 -0.51
CA SER A 144 14.19 13.72 -0.06
C SER A 144 14.16 12.77 1.14
N TRP A 145 15.34 12.34 1.60
CA TRP A 145 15.43 11.53 2.82
C TRP A 145 15.05 12.34 4.06
N GLU A 146 15.37 13.63 4.07
CA GLU A 146 15.05 14.56 5.15
C GLU A 146 13.53 14.66 5.38
N ASP A 147 12.74 14.66 4.30
CA ASP A 147 11.27 14.64 4.40
C ASP A 147 10.76 13.35 5.09
N ILE A 148 11.42 12.22 4.86
CA ILE A 148 11.08 10.93 5.49
C ILE A 148 11.44 10.94 6.97
N GLN A 149 12.50 11.65 7.37
CA GLN A 149 12.90 11.75 8.77
C GLN A 149 11.84 12.45 9.63
N CYS A 150 10.92 13.22 9.03
CA CYS A 150 9.75 13.75 9.71
C CYS A 150 8.86 12.65 10.32
N THR A 151 8.94 11.40 9.83
CA THR A 151 8.17 10.27 10.38
C THR A 151 8.78 9.67 11.65
N TYR A 152 9.88 10.22 12.18
CA TYR A 152 10.57 9.67 13.36
C TYR A 152 9.87 10.01 14.69
N GLY A 153 8.70 10.65 14.64
CA GLY A 153 7.88 10.94 15.82
C GLY A 153 8.25 12.23 16.55
N ASN A 154 8.96 13.15 15.90
CA ASN A 154 9.26 14.46 16.48
C ASN A 154 8.10 15.44 16.21
N PRO A 155 7.48 16.00 17.28
CA PRO A 155 6.28 16.84 17.18
C PRO A 155 6.50 18.19 16.47
N ASN A 156 7.75 18.59 16.25
CA ASN A 156 8.08 19.84 15.56
C ASN A 156 8.05 19.73 14.03
N TYR A 157 7.94 18.51 13.48
CA TYR A 157 7.80 18.33 12.03
C TYR A 157 6.33 18.36 11.64
N HIS A 158 5.99 19.29 10.76
CA HIS A 158 4.69 19.35 10.11
C HIS A 158 4.84 18.90 8.65
N TRP A 159 4.25 17.74 8.36
CA TRP A 159 3.82 17.24 7.06
C TRP A 159 3.07 18.26 6.19
#